data_AF-A0A8H7P476-F1
#
_entry.id   AF-A0A8H7P476-F1
#
_cell.length_a   1.000
_cell.length_b   1.000
_cell.length_c   1.000
_cell.angle_alpha   90.00
_cell.angle_beta   90.00
_cell.angle_gamma   90.00
#
_symmetry.space_group_name_H-M   'P 1'
#
loop_
_entity.id
_entity.type
_entity.pdbx_description
1 polymer ?
#
loop_
_entity_poly.entity_id
_entity_poly.type
_entity_poly.pdbx_seq_one_letter_code
_entity_poly.pdbx_strand_id
1 'polypeptide(L)'
;MGSISSTPSQKSPVFPVPYLLPSNMVAVRPEGDEAKVLKFPDLVKSIPFPLRLNPYVRFVSAESDAFIIEYANFSEKQRNRFIGLNAGLLCGMCYAECGPEQLRVCCDFMSFLFNLDDWSDEFDTAGTKGLEEAVMNTLYHPDTYVSDTVAARTARSWWTRMLRTVGPRCRQRFVETLGFYFKAIMQQAADRSSKSIPDLETYISLRRDTSGCKTGFALIEYAAGIDLPNEVIDHPIIQSLLDATNDCVSWANDILSYNREQSRGDTHNLVPVIMLTVGIDRQAAIDYAGDLCNKTVEHFLESKAALPSWGKEVDAQVEQYVQGLEDWIIANAEWSFMTERYFGKDGPKIRKGLQLSYRQLRGDLPNDWSAHPRFPFTLVVAPGAVMEDHTICRVDISKLGQGSS
;
A
#
# COMPACT_ATOMS: atom_id res chain seq x y z
N MET A 1 64.28 -32.72 33.19
CA MET A 1 64.56 -33.41 31.91
C MET A 1 63.20 -33.69 31.28
N GLY A 2 62.80 -33.28 30.09
CA GLY A 2 63.35 -32.44 29.04
C GLY A 2 62.18 -32.13 28.09
N SER A 3 62.19 -30.92 27.52
CA SER A 3 61.25 -30.42 26.51
C SER A 3 61.31 -31.19 25.18
N ILE A 4 60.22 -31.20 24.41
CA ILE A 4 60.12 -31.02 22.93
C ILE A 4 58.61 -30.78 22.64
N SER A 5 58.16 -29.57 22.32
CA SER A 5 58.13 -28.88 21.01
C SER A 5 56.92 -29.25 20.11
N SER A 6 56.02 -28.26 20.03
CA SER A 6 55.15 -27.82 18.92
C SER A 6 54.96 -28.70 17.66
N THR A 7 53.70 -28.83 17.25
CA THR A 7 53.29 -28.73 15.84
C THR A 7 51.85 -28.19 15.73
N PRO A 8 51.60 -27.13 14.94
CA PRO A 8 50.26 -26.56 14.75
C PRO A 8 49.55 -27.04 13.48
N SER A 9 48.22 -27.03 13.58
CA SER A 9 47.18 -26.86 12.54
C SER A 9 47.61 -26.93 11.06
N GLN A 10 47.18 -27.98 10.37
CA GLN A 10 47.23 -28.08 8.91
C GLN A 10 46.16 -27.19 8.27
N LYS A 11 46.62 -26.14 7.57
CA LYS A 11 45.87 -25.47 6.50
C LYS A 11 46.17 -26.19 5.19
N SER A 12 45.13 -26.49 4.41
CA SER A 12 45.23 -26.94 3.02
C SER A 12 45.07 -25.75 2.05
N PRO A 13 45.62 -25.86 0.82
CA PRO A 13 46.28 -24.74 0.14
C PRO A 13 45.37 -23.86 -0.71
N VAL A 14 45.79 -22.60 -0.81
CA VAL A 14 45.31 -21.59 -1.77
C VAL A 14 45.92 -21.89 -3.14
N PHE A 15 45.08 -22.03 -4.16
CA PHE A 15 45.50 -22.02 -5.57
C PHE A 15 45.05 -20.71 -6.24
N PRO A 16 45.93 -20.00 -6.96
CA PRO A 16 45.56 -18.81 -7.72
C PRO A 16 44.96 -19.21 -9.07
N VAL A 17 43.78 -18.68 -9.40
CA VAL A 17 43.22 -18.76 -10.75
C VAL A 17 43.34 -17.38 -11.41
N PRO A 18 43.99 -17.28 -12.59
CA PRO A 18 44.21 -16.03 -13.28
C PRO A 18 42.97 -15.66 -14.12
N TYR A 19 42.48 -14.44 -14.00
CA TYR A 19 41.67 -13.83 -15.05
C TYR A 19 42.42 -12.63 -15.62
N LEU A 20 43.03 -12.88 -16.77
CA LEU A 20 43.30 -11.87 -17.79
C LEU A 20 41.96 -11.28 -18.22
N LEU A 21 41.68 -10.03 -17.85
CA LEU A 21 40.65 -9.24 -18.52
C LEU A 21 41.23 -8.81 -19.87
N PRO A 22 40.52 -9.00 -21.00
CA PRO A 22 40.90 -8.33 -22.22
C PRO A 22 40.75 -6.82 -22.03
N SER A 23 41.88 -6.12 -22.11
CA SER A 23 41.96 -4.68 -22.35
C SER A 23 41.25 -4.38 -23.66
N ASN A 24 39.97 -4.01 -23.60
CA ASN A 24 39.22 -3.14 -24.51
C ASN A 24 37.70 -3.17 -24.25
N MET A 25 37.27 -3.15 -22.98
CA MET A 25 35.96 -2.60 -22.67
C MET A 25 36.13 -1.10 -22.48
N VAL A 26 35.91 -0.36 -23.56
CA VAL A 26 35.54 1.05 -23.45
C VAL A 26 34.34 1.06 -22.51
N ALA A 27 34.48 1.71 -21.35
CA ALA A 27 33.34 2.07 -20.54
C ALA A 27 32.43 2.91 -21.45
N VAL A 28 31.37 2.29 -21.97
CA VAL A 28 30.25 3.04 -22.52
C VAL A 28 29.72 3.81 -21.33
N ARG A 29 30.14 5.07 -21.22
CA ARG A 29 29.46 6.05 -20.39
C ARG A 29 27.99 5.97 -20.80
N PRO A 30 27.04 5.88 -19.85
CA PRO A 30 25.64 6.02 -20.22
C PRO A 30 25.53 7.33 -21.01
N GLU A 31 25.11 7.23 -22.26
CA GLU A 31 24.72 8.40 -23.03
C GLU A 31 23.53 9.04 -22.28
N GLY A 32 23.67 10.33 -21.97
CA GLY A 32 22.56 11.18 -21.55
C GLY A 32 22.51 11.52 -20.06
N ASP A 33 23.03 12.69 -19.72
CA ASP A 33 22.72 13.48 -18.50
C ASP A 33 21.31 14.14 -18.61
N GLU A 34 20.41 13.53 -19.39
CA GLU A 34 19.07 14.08 -19.67
C GLU A 34 18.09 13.68 -18.58
N ALA A 35 17.37 14.68 -18.05
CA ALA A 35 16.28 14.44 -17.11
C ALA A 35 15.17 13.65 -17.83
N LYS A 36 14.88 12.44 -17.36
CA LYS A 36 13.76 11.64 -17.83
C LYS A 36 12.46 12.19 -17.22
N VAL A 37 11.34 12.00 -17.92
CA VAL A 37 10.02 12.46 -17.48
C VAL A 37 9.10 11.27 -17.26
N LEU A 38 8.51 11.17 -16.07
CA LEU A 38 7.37 10.30 -15.81
C LEU A 38 6.09 11.10 -16.04
N LYS A 39 5.16 10.54 -16.81
CA LYS A 39 3.80 11.07 -16.95
C LYS A 39 2.87 10.23 -16.08
N PHE A 40 2.01 10.90 -15.34
CA PHE A 40 1.01 10.25 -14.49
C PHE A 40 -0.37 10.27 -15.17
N PRO A 41 -1.18 9.22 -15.02
CA PRO A 41 -2.59 9.27 -15.37
C PRO A 41 -3.32 10.29 -14.50
N ASP A 42 -4.40 10.88 -15.02
CA ASP A 42 -5.28 11.75 -14.23
C ASP A 42 -6.23 10.89 -13.39
N LEU A 43 -5.75 10.45 -12.23
CA LEU A 43 -6.47 9.54 -11.33
C LEU A 43 -7.78 10.11 -10.77
N VAL A 44 -7.98 11.42 -10.83
CA VAL A 44 -9.21 12.08 -10.35
C VAL A 44 -10.27 12.16 -11.43
N LYS A 45 -9.88 12.25 -12.70
CA LYS A 45 -10.79 12.58 -13.81
C LYS A 45 -11.97 11.60 -13.96
N SER A 46 -11.74 10.33 -13.66
CA SER A 46 -12.74 9.26 -13.77
C SER A 46 -13.61 9.12 -12.51
N ILE A 47 -13.25 9.77 -11.40
CA ILE A 47 -13.95 9.66 -10.11
C ILE A 47 -15.13 10.63 -10.09
N PRO A 48 -16.40 10.17 -10.03
CA PRO A 48 -17.58 11.04 -10.09
C PRO A 48 -17.99 11.60 -8.71
N PHE A 49 -17.26 11.27 -7.65
CA PHE A 49 -17.62 11.64 -6.28
C PHE A 49 -17.10 13.04 -5.94
N PRO A 50 -17.91 13.91 -5.32
CA PRO A 50 -17.43 15.19 -4.84
C PRO A 50 -16.50 15.02 -3.65
N LEU A 51 -15.42 15.79 -3.58
CA LEU A 51 -14.57 15.82 -2.39
C LEU A 51 -15.32 16.49 -1.24
N ARG A 52 -15.43 15.77 -0.11
CA ARG A 52 -16.02 16.27 1.13
C ARG A 52 -14.93 16.49 2.17
N LEU A 53 -15.21 17.33 3.17
CA LEU A 53 -14.26 17.61 4.24
C LEU A 53 -15.00 17.81 5.56
N ASN A 54 -14.56 17.08 6.58
CA ASN A 54 -15.11 17.21 7.91
C ASN A 54 -14.89 18.63 8.46
N PRO A 55 -15.93 19.33 8.97
CA PRO A 55 -15.81 20.71 9.47
C PRO A 55 -14.85 20.84 10.66
N TYR A 56 -14.59 19.73 11.37
CA TYR A 56 -13.74 19.69 12.55
C TYR A 56 -12.27 19.38 12.26
N VAL A 57 -11.93 19.04 11.00
CA VAL A 57 -10.60 18.53 10.60
C VAL A 57 -9.46 19.43 11.06
N ARG A 58 -9.62 20.75 10.98
CA ARG A 58 -8.55 21.70 11.27
C ARG A 58 -8.07 21.61 12.71
N PHE A 59 -8.98 21.56 13.68
CA PHE A 59 -8.57 21.50 15.09
C PHE A 59 -8.28 20.06 15.52
N VAL A 60 -9.07 19.07 15.07
CA VAL A 60 -8.85 17.67 15.45
C VAL A 60 -7.51 17.16 14.93
N SER A 61 -7.14 17.49 13.69
CA SER A 61 -5.81 17.16 13.15
C SER A 61 -4.71 17.82 13.97
N ALA A 62 -4.83 19.10 14.30
CA ALA A 62 -3.80 19.81 15.07
C ALA A 62 -3.59 19.19 16.46
N GLU A 63 -4.67 18.81 17.14
CA GLU A 63 -4.56 18.10 18.42
C GLU A 63 -3.97 16.69 18.25
N SER A 64 -4.30 15.99 17.16
CA SER A 64 -3.75 14.67 16.83
C SER A 64 -2.25 14.75 16.62
N ASP A 65 -1.82 15.71 15.82
CA ASP A 65 -0.43 15.94 15.51
C ASP A 65 0.36 16.31 16.77
N ALA A 66 -0.16 17.23 17.59
CA ALA A 66 0.48 17.63 18.84
C ALA A 66 0.68 16.43 19.77
N PHE A 67 -0.36 15.61 19.94
CA PHE A 67 -0.29 14.40 20.77
C PHE A 67 0.78 13.43 20.25
N ILE A 68 0.79 13.11 18.95
CA ILE A 68 1.74 12.15 18.39
C ILE A 68 3.18 12.67 18.44
N ILE A 69 3.39 13.96 18.14
CA ILE A 69 4.72 14.60 18.20
C ILE A 69 5.28 14.56 19.62
N GLU A 70 4.47 14.92 20.62
CA GLU A 70 4.88 14.85 22.02
C GLU A 70 5.19 13.40 22.43
N TYR A 71 4.38 12.46 21.98
CA TYR A 71 4.49 11.06 22.35
C TYR A 71 5.70 10.34 21.75
N ALA A 72 6.01 10.63 20.49
CA ALA A 72 7.01 9.91 19.71
C ALA A 72 8.42 10.51 19.86
N ASN A 73 8.57 11.66 20.51
CA ASN A 73 9.84 12.38 20.71
C ASN A 73 10.64 12.53 19.40
N PHE A 74 9.96 12.99 18.35
CA PHE A 74 10.54 13.11 17.02
C PHE A 74 11.72 14.09 16.96
N SER A 75 12.74 13.74 16.19
CA SER A 75 13.70 14.73 15.69
C SER A 75 13.00 15.77 14.80
N GLU A 76 13.62 16.93 14.59
CA GLU A 76 13.07 17.98 13.73
C GLU A 76 12.73 17.47 12.32
N LYS A 77 13.59 16.61 11.75
CA LYS A 77 13.37 15.99 10.44
C LYS A 77 12.15 15.07 10.44
N GLN A 78 12.01 14.22 11.46
CA GLN A 78 10.85 13.32 11.60
C GLN A 78 9.56 14.13 11.79
N ARG A 79 9.60 15.18 12.60
CA ARG A 79 8.47 16.09 12.82
C ARG A 79 8.04 16.77 11.52
N ASN A 80 8.97 17.31 10.74
CA ASN A 80 8.64 17.94 9.46
C ASN A 80 8.05 16.95 8.46
N ARG A 81 8.58 15.72 8.38
CA ARG A 81 8.01 14.64 7.55
C ARG A 81 6.61 14.26 8.01
N PHE A 82 6.39 14.15 9.32
CA PHE A 82 5.09 13.82 9.92
C PHE A 82 4.04 14.90 9.65
N ILE A 83 4.39 16.18 9.82
CA ILE A 83 3.48 17.30 9.51
C ILE A 83 3.21 17.36 7.99
N GLY A 84 4.26 17.21 7.18
CA GLY A 84 4.15 17.23 5.72
C GLY A 84 3.31 16.08 5.15
N LEU A 85 3.21 14.94 5.85
CA LEU A 85 2.29 13.86 5.50
C LEU A 85 0.85 14.35 5.48
N ASN A 86 0.47 15.21 6.43
CA ASN A 86 -0.89 15.76 6.54
C ASN A 86 -1.96 14.67 6.61
N ALA A 87 -1.74 13.66 7.45
CA ALA A 87 -2.63 12.51 7.61
C ALA A 87 -4.01 12.90 8.15
N GLY A 88 -4.10 13.94 8.99
CA GLY A 88 -5.37 14.44 9.47
C GLY A 88 -6.24 15.07 8.38
N LEU A 89 -5.64 15.68 7.34
CA LEU A 89 -6.41 16.15 6.18
C LEU A 89 -7.05 14.97 5.42
N LEU A 90 -6.28 13.91 5.15
CA LEU A 90 -6.82 12.68 4.56
C LEU A 90 -7.95 12.12 5.41
N CYS A 91 -7.74 12.01 6.71
CA CYS A 91 -8.74 11.53 7.65
C CYS A 91 -10.04 12.36 7.60
N GLY A 92 -9.93 13.69 7.60
CA GLY A 92 -11.09 14.58 7.49
C GLY A 92 -11.83 14.47 6.15
N MET A 93 -11.14 14.08 5.08
CA MET A 93 -11.77 13.82 3.78
C MET A 93 -12.45 12.44 3.75
N CYS A 94 -11.85 11.41 4.35
CA CYS A 94 -12.40 10.05 4.39
C CYS A 94 -13.58 9.87 5.35
N TYR A 95 -13.68 10.69 6.42
CA TYR A 95 -14.73 10.58 7.44
C TYR A 95 -15.46 11.92 7.62
N ALA A 96 -16.05 12.40 6.52
CA ALA A 96 -16.54 13.77 6.41
C ALA A 96 -17.70 14.14 7.36
N GLU A 97 -18.52 13.18 7.80
CA GLU A 97 -19.76 13.45 8.55
C GLU A 97 -19.67 13.24 10.07
N CYS A 98 -18.60 12.60 10.56
CA CYS A 98 -18.51 12.22 11.97
C CYS A 98 -18.25 13.40 12.91
N GLY A 99 -18.64 13.25 14.18
CA GLY A 99 -18.36 14.21 15.23
C GLY A 99 -16.87 14.31 15.58
N PRO A 100 -16.45 15.35 16.32
CA PRO A 100 -15.04 15.59 16.61
C PRO A 100 -14.40 14.47 17.45
N GLU A 101 -15.18 13.79 18.30
CA GLU A 101 -14.68 12.67 19.12
C GLU A 101 -14.32 11.44 18.27
N GLN A 102 -15.20 11.06 17.35
CA GLN A 102 -14.95 9.96 16.40
C GLN A 102 -13.81 10.33 15.46
N LEU A 103 -13.84 11.55 14.89
CA LEU A 103 -12.78 12.03 14.01
C LEU A 103 -11.41 11.98 14.69
N ARG A 104 -11.36 12.29 16.00
CA ARG A 104 -10.11 12.27 16.76
C ARG A 104 -9.50 10.87 16.84
N VAL A 105 -10.33 9.84 17.05
CA VAL A 105 -9.88 8.43 17.01
C VAL A 105 -9.38 8.07 15.61
N CYS A 106 -10.13 8.45 14.57
CA CYS A 106 -9.74 8.19 13.19
C CYS A 106 -8.41 8.89 12.81
N CYS A 107 -8.19 10.14 13.22
CA CYS A 107 -6.95 10.88 12.95
C CYS A 107 -5.74 10.24 13.63
N ASP A 108 -5.90 9.86 14.91
CA ASP A 108 -4.81 9.21 15.64
C ASP A 108 -4.47 7.84 15.04
N PHE A 109 -5.48 7.06 14.65
CA PHE A 109 -5.27 5.78 13.98
C PHE A 109 -4.63 5.95 12.60
N MET A 110 -5.14 6.87 11.76
CA MET A 110 -4.58 7.13 10.41
C MET A 110 -3.11 7.51 10.50
N SER A 111 -2.78 8.42 11.42
CA SER A 111 -1.40 8.86 11.65
C SER A 111 -0.54 7.71 12.18
N PHE A 112 -1.09 6.89 13.08
CA PHE A 112 -0.42 5.68 13.58
C PHE A 112 -0.15 4.66 12.47
N LEU A 113 -1.11 4.42 11.57
CA LEU A 113 -0.98 3.49 10.44
C LEU A 113 0.16 3.88 9.50
N PHE A 114 0.30 5.17 9.15
CA PHE A 114 1.43 5.63 8.34
C PHE A 114 2.78 5.48 9.05
N ASN A 115 2.82 5.58 10.39
CA ASN A 115 4.04 5.31 11.15
C ASN A 115 4.34 3.81 11.24
N LEU A 116 3.31 2.96 11.35
CA LEU A 116 3.47 1.50 11.28
C LEU A 116 4.07 1.07 9.95
N ASP A 117 3.56 1.61 8.83
CA ASP A 117 4.08 1.40 7.48
C ASP A 117 5.57 1.74 7.40
N ASP A 118 5.93 2.96 7.81
CA ASP A 118 7.32 3.44 7.83
C ASP A 118 8.24 2.59 8.73
N TRP A 119 7.77 2.12 9.90
CA TRP A 119 8.54 1.22 10.77
C TRP A 119 8.70 -0.18 10.16
N SER A 120 7.64 -0.72 9.56
CA SER A 120 7.65 -2.06 8.96
C SER A 120 8.56 -2.15 7.73
N ASP A 121 8.78 -1.03 7.04
CA ASP A 121 9.76 -0.94 5.94
C ASP A 121 11.21 -1.02 6.42
N GLU A 122 11.48 -0.59 7.65
CA GLU A 122 12.83 -0.63 8.25
C GLU A 122 13.09 -1.94 9.01
N PHE A 123 12.05 -2.67 9.40
CA PHE A 123 12.15 -3.90 10.18
C PHE A 123 12.31 -5.16 9.33
N ASP A 124 13.07 -6.12 9.87
CA ASP A 124 13.05 -7.50 9.40
C ASP A 124 11.82 -8.24 9.96
N THR A 125 11.66 -9.51 9.59
CA THR A 125 10.53 -10.33 10.04
C THR A 125 10.41 -10.42 11.58
N ALA A 126 11.52 -10.36 12.32
CA ALA A 126 11.50 -10.42 13.79
C ALA A 126 11.03 -9.08 14.39
N GLY A 127 11.50 -7.96 13.85
CA GLY A 127 11.04 -6.63 14.24
C GLY A 127 9.55 -6.43 13.97
N THR A 128 9.08 -6.84 12.79
CA THR A 128 7.65 -6.77 12.42
C THR A 128 6.78 -7.63 13.33
N LYS A 129 7.25 -8.82 13.71
CA LYS A 129 6.54 -9.69 14.67
C LYS A 129 6.44 -9.04 16.06
N GLY A 130 7.51 -8.43 16.56
CA GLY A 130 7.47 -7.71 17.83
C GLY A 130 6.49 -6.53 17.81
N LEU A 131 6.38 -5.84 16.67
CA LEU A 131 5.41 -4.78 16.45
C LEU A 131 3.96 -5.30 16.44
N GLU A 132 3.70 -6.40 15.72
CA GLU A 132 2.40 -7.09 15.73
C GLU A 132 2.01 -7.49 17.17
N GLU A 133 2.90 -8.17 17.89
CA GLU A 133 2.64 -8.62 19.26
C GLU A 133 2.31 -7.44 20.18
N ALA A 134 3.03 -6.33 20.07
CA ALA A 134 2.81 -5.14 20.89
C ALA A 134 1.43 -4.50 20.63
N VAL A 135 1.04 -4.38 19.36
CA VAL A 135 -0.21 -3.73 18.95
C VAL A 135 -1.39 -4.66 19.16
N MET A 136 -1.35 -5.88 18.64
CA MET A 136 -2.47 -6.82 18.71
C MET A 136 -2.79 -7.25 20.14
N ASN A 137 -1.78 -7.48 21.00
CA ASN A 137 -2.06 -7.77 22.42
C ASN A 137 -2.70 -6.57 23.14
N THR A 138 -2.38 -5.33 22.75
CA THR A 138 -3.07 -4.14 23.27
C THR A 138 -4.55 -4.13 22.90
N LEU A 139 -4.91 -4.67 21.73
CA LEU A 139 -6.29 -4.72 21.26
C LEU A 139 -7.09 -5.88 21.87
N TYR A 140 -6.48 -7.07 21.95
CA TYR A 140 -7.09 -8.28 22.52
C TYR A 140 -7.23 -8.22 24.04
N HIS A 141 -6.27 -7.59 24.71
CA HIS A 141 -6.16 -7.56 26.17
C HIS A 141 -6.03 -6.13 26.70
N PRO A 142 -7.00 -5.23 26.40
CA PRO A 142 -6.89 -3.80 26.70
C PRO A 142 -6.70 -3.52 28.20
N ASP A 143 -7.24 -4.37 29.07
CA ASP A 143 -7.20 -4.20 30.52
C ASP A 143 -5.99 -4.87 31.21
N THR A 144 -5.34 -5.85 30.55
CA THR A 144 -4.34 -6.72 31.21
C THR A 144 -2.96 -6.70 30.56
N TYR A 145 -2.86 -6.49 29.24
CA TYR A 145 -1.57 -6.34 28.59
C TYR A 145 -0.98 -4.96 28.94
N VAL A 146 0.32 -4.88 29.20
CA VAL A 146 1.04 -3.62 29.45
C VAL A 146 2.38 -3.68 28.72
N SER A 147 2.72 -2.63 27.98
CA SER A 147 3.96 -2.51 27.23
C SER A 147 4.36 -1.05 27.12
N ASP A 148 5.64 -0.77 27.32
CA ASP A 148 6.25 0.56 27.20
C ASP A 148 6.81 0.83 25.80
N THR A 149 6.45 0.02 24.81
CA THR A 149 6.77 0.36 23.42
C THR A 149 5.92 1.55 22.97
N VAL A 150 6.49 2.42 22.14
CA VAL A 150 5.76 3.56 21.54
C VAL A 150 4.50 3.04 20.83
N ALA A 151 4.63 1.97 20.05
CA ALA A 151 3.52 1.36 19.32
C ALA A 151 2.37 0.90 20.23
N ALA A 152 2.64 0.13 21.29
CA ALA A 152 1.59 -0.36 22.19
C ALA A 152 0.88 0.78 22.92
N ARG A 153 1.61 1.78 23.40
CA ARG A 153 0.98 2.87 24.15
C ARG A 153 0.20 3.83 23.24
N THR A 154 0.69 4.11 22.03
CA THR A 154 -0.08 4.86 21.03
C THR A 154 -1.34 4.08 20.64
N ALA A 155 -1.23 2.77 20.40
CA ALA A 155 -2.37 1.88 20.13
C ALA A 155 -3.43 1.95 21.23
N ARG A 156 -3.00 1.83 22.50
CA ARG A 156 -3.89 1.94 23.67
C ARG A 156 -4.65 3.26 23.72
N SER A 157 -3.99 4.36 23.39
CA SER A 157 -4.59 5.70 23.46
C SER A 157 -5.83 5.84 22.58
N TRP A 158 -5.75 5.49 21.30
CA TRP A 158 -6.91 5.57 20.42
C TRP A 158 -7.87 4.41 20.64
N TRP A 159 -7.37 3.21 20.96
CA TRP A 159 -8.23 2.03 21.16
C TRP A 159 -9.17 2.19 22.36
N THR A 160 -8.68 2.68 23.50
CA THR A 160 -9.51 2.91 24.69
C THR A 160 -10.58 4.00 24.47
N ARG A 161 -10.35 4.94 23.55
CA ARG A 161 -11.37 5.92 23.14
C ARG A 161 -12.40 5.29 22.20
N MET A 162 -11.95 4.51 21.22
CA MET A 162 -12.82 3.76 20.30
C MET A 162 -13.78 2.83 21.05
N LEU A 163 -13.27 2.09 22.05
CA LEU A 163 -14.05 1.14 22.87
C LEU A 163 -15.24 1.75 23.60
N ARG A 164 -15.32 3.08 23.74
CA ARG A 164 -16.44 3.75 24.42
C ARG A 164 -17.72 3.75 23.59
N THR A 165 -17.60 3.71 22.26
CA THR A 165 -18.73 3.95 21.35
C THR A 165 -18.83 2.97 20.18
N VAL A 166 -17.78 2.19 19.91
CA VAL A 166 -17.78 1.21 18.80
C VAL A 166 -18.80 0.09 19.02
N GLY A 167 -19.53 -0.28 17.96
CA GLY A 167 -20.39 -1.46 17.94
C GLY A 167 -19.58 -2.77 17.99
N PRO A 168 -20.14 -3.87 18.51
CA PRO A 168 -19.41 -5.13 18.68
C PRO A 168 -18.93 -5.75 17.37
N ARG A 169 -19.69 -5.64 16.26
CA ARG A 169 -19.30 -6.24 14.97
C ARG A 169 -18.25 -5.39 14.27
N CYS A 170 -18.41 -4.07 14.27
CA CYS A 170 -17.38 -3.12 13.83
C CYS A 170 -16.07 -3.32 14.61
N ARG A 171 -16.13 -3.49 15.94
CA ARG A 171 -14.96 -3.78 16.78
C ARG A 171 -14.25 -5.06 16.34
N GLN A 172 -15.00 -6.14 16.12
CA GLN A 172 -14.45 -7.40 15.66
C GLN A 172 -13.74 -7.23 14.31
N ARG A 173 -14.42 -6.62 13.33
CA ARG A 173 -13.87 -6.36 12.00
C ARG A 173 -12.58 -5.54 12.05
N PHE A 174 -12.54 -4.46 12.83
CA PHE A 174 -11.35 -3.64 12.97
C PHE A 174 -10.13 -4.44 13.47
N VAL A 175 -10.33 -5.31 14.48
CA VAL A 175 -9.27 -6.17 15.02
C VAL A 175 -8.83 -7.20 13.98
N GLU A 176 -9.77 -7.82 13.27
CA GLU A 176 -9.49 -8.82 12.25
C GLU A 176 -8.70 -8.22 11.07
N THR A 177 -9.15 -7.08 10.53
CA THR A 177 -8.48 -6.41 9.40
C THR A 177 -7.09 -5.93 9.77
N LEU A 178 -6.88 -5.45 11.00
CA LEU A 178 -5.54 -5.08 11.46
C LEU A 178 -4.63 -6.31 11.63
N GLY A 179 -5.19 -7.44 12.05
CA GLY A 179 -4.48 -8.72 12.07
C GLY A 179 -4.07 -9.21 10.67
N PHE A 180 -4.94 -9.04 9.66
CA PHE A 180 -4.59 -9.35 8.27
C PHE A 180 -3.50 -8.43 7.74
N TYR A 181 -3.56 -7.14 8.05
CA TYR A 181 -2.49 -6.20 7.73
C TYR A 181 -1.13 -6.66 8.27
N PHE A 182 -1.03 -7.02 9.57
CA PHE A 182 0.22 -7.50 10.16
C PHE A 182 0.77 -8.76 9.48
N LYS A 183 -0.10 -9.73 9.18
CA LYS A 183 0.29 -10.94 8.43
C LYS A 183 0.82 -10.60 7.03
N ALA A 184 0.18 -9.66 6.35
CA ALA A 184 0.55 -9.26 5.01
C ALA A 184 1.88 -8.51 4.97
N ILE A 185 2.13 -7.58 5.89
CA ILE A 185 3.43 -6.87 5.96
C ILE A 185 4.58 -7.81 6.39
N MET A 186 4.29 -8.87 7.15
CA MET A 186 5.27 -9.94 7.41
C MET A 186 5.64 -10.70 6.13
N GLN A 187 4.65 -11.03 5.29
CA GLN A 187 4.91 -11.65 3.98
C GLN A 187 5.73 -10.72 3.08
N GLN A 188 5.38 -9.43 3.02
CA GLN A 188 6.13 -8.42 2.29
C GLN A 188 7.60 -8.32 2.77
N ALA A 189 7.85 -8.35 4.08
CA ALA A 189 9.21 -8.38 4.63
C ALA A 189 9.99 -9.64 4.22
N ALA A 190 9.34 -10.81 4.17
CA ALA A 190 9.95 -12.05 3.69
C ALA A 190 10.27 -12.02 2.18
N ASP A 191 9.38 -11.46 1.37
CA ASP A 191 9.59 -11.28 -0.06
C ASP A 191 10.76 -10.32 -0.35
N ARG A 192 10.84 -9.20 0.38
CA ARG A 192 11.98 -8.26 0.31
C ARG A 192 13.29 -8.95 0.65
N SER A 193 13.29 -9.77 1.71
CA SER A 193 14.48 -10.52 2.16
C SER A 193 14.95 -11.54 1.12
N SER A 194 14.01 -12.17 0.41
CA SER A 194 14.28 -13.17 -0.63
C SER A 194 14.42 -12.60 -2.04
N LYS A 195 14.25 -11.28 -2.20
CA LYS A 195 14.19 -10.58 -3.50
C LYS A 195 13.18 -11.21 -4.45
N SER A 196 12.05 -11.66 -3.91
CA SER A 196 10.96 -12.22 -4.68
C SER A 196 10.01 -11.11 -5.10
N ILE A 197 9.60 -11.14 -6.36
CA ILE A 197 8.58 -10.25 -6.90
C ILE A 197 7.39 -11.14 -7.26
N PRO A 198 6.21 -10.95 -6.63
CA PRO A 198 5.03 -11.75 -6.93
C PRO A 198 4.54 -11.47 -8.36
N ASP A 199 3.79 -12.42 -8.93
CA ASP A 199 2.97 -12.16 -10.11
C ASP A 199 1.84 -11.15 -9.79
N LEU A 200 1.19 -10.63 -10.83
CA LEU A 200 0.18 -9.58 -10.70
C LEU A 200 -1.02 -9.97 -9.81
N GLU A 201 -1.54 -11.19 -9.91
CA GLU A 201 -2.72 -11.61 -9.15
C GLU A 201 -2.37 -11.79 -7.67
N THR A 202 -1.22 -12.42 -7.39
CA THR A 202 -0.67 -12.55 -6.04
C THR A 202 -0.38 -11.18 -5.44
N TYR A 203 0.19 -10.26 -6.22
CA TYR A 203 0.46 -8.90 -5.79
C TYR A 203 -0.82 -8.16 -5.38
N ILE A 204 -1.85 -8.15 -6.24
CA ILE A 204 -3.11 -7.44 -5.97
C ILE A 204 -3.75 -7.98 -4.69
N SER A 205 -3.81 -9.30 -4.54
CA SER A 205 -4.38 -9.96 -3.36
C SER A 205 -3.65 -9.55 -2.08
N LEU A 206 -2.32 -9.59 -2.09
CA LEU A 206 -1.49 -9.19 -0.96
C LEU A 206 -1.60 -7.68 -0.68
N ARG A 207 -1.59 -6.86 -1.74
CA ARG A 207 -1.61 -5.39 -1.64
C ARG A 207 -2.87 -4.86 -0.98
N ARG A 208 -4.01 -5.51 -1.18
CA ARG A 208 -5.27 -5.19 -0.49
C ARG A 208 -5.19 -5.34 1.02
N ASP A 209 -4.29 -6.20 1.53
CA ASP A 209 -4.04 -6.32 2.97
C ASP A 209 -2.88 -5.42 3.43
N THR A 210 -1.79 -5.29 2.65
CA THR A 210 -0.64 -4.45 3.03
C THR A 210 -0.94 -2.94 2.98
N SER A 211 -1.95 -2.51 2.23
CA SER A 211 -2.34 -1.09 2.17
C SER A 211 -2.89 -0.54 3.48
N GLY A 212 -3.40 -1.43 4.35
CA GLY A 212 -4.10 -1.03 5.58
C GLY A 212 -5.50 -0.42 5.33
N CYS A 213 -5.96 -0.34 4.08
CA CYS A 213 -7.26 0.25 3.72
C CYS A 213 -8.42 -0.47 4.39
N LYS A 214 -8.41 -1.81 4.47
CA LYS A 214 -9.48 -2.59 5.11
C LYS A 214 -9.73 -2.15 6.56
N THR A 215 -8.67 -1.83 7.31
CA THR A 215 -8.77 -1.31 8.68
C THR A 215 -9.33 0.11 8.72
N GLY A 216 -8.98 0.93 7.73
CA GLY A 216 -9.63 2.23 7.51
C GLY A 216 -11.13 2.11 7.17
N PHE A 217 -11.52 1.09 6.39
CA PHE A 217 -12.92 0.87 6.04
C PHE A 217 -13.74 0.40 7.25
N ALA A 218 -13.17 -0.37 8.16
CA ALA A 218 -13.82 -0.68 9.43
C ALA A 218 -14.13 0.58 10.27
N LEU A 219 -13.29 1.63 10.15
CA LEU A 219 -13.54 2.91 10.82
C LEU A 219 -14.65 3.74 10.16
N ILE A 220 -15.10 3.43 8.94
CA ILE A 220 -16.28 4.08 8.34
C ILE A 220 -17.50 3.79 9.20
N GLU A 221 -17.69 2.54 9.63
CA GLU A 221 -18.79 2.16 10.51
C GLU A 221 -18.72 2.88 11.86
N TYR A 222 -17.53 2.88 12.46
CA TYR A 222 -17.27 3.59 13.72
C TYR A 222 -17.59 5.09 13.62
N ALA A 223 -17.11 5.73 12.55
CA ALA A 223 -17.30 7.16 12.31
C ALA A 223 -18.77 7.52 12.06
N ALA A 224 -19.50 6.66 11.35
CA ALA A 224 -20.93 6.82 11.10
C ALA A 224 -21.81 6.41 12.30
N GLY A 225 -21.25 5.75 13.31
CA GLY A 225 -22.01 5.24 14.46
C GLY A 225 -22.93 4.08 14.11
N ILE A 226 -22.58 3.30 13.08
CA ILE A 226 -23.33 2.13 12.62
C ILE A 226 -22.61 0.84 13.02
N ASP A 227 -23.34 -0.28 13.02
CA ASP A 227 -22.80 -1.61 13.28
C ASP A 227 -23.48 -2.56 12.30
N LEU A 228 -22.90 -2.75 11.12
CA LEU A 228 -23.52 -3.50 10.02
C LEU A 228 -23.55 -5.01 10.33
N PRO A 229 -24.63 -5.74 9.96
CA PRO A 229 -24.69 -7.19 10.12
C PRO A 229 -23.62 -7.88 9.28
N ASN A 230 -23.14 -9.05 9.74
CA ASN A 230 -22.08 -9.76 9.03
C ASN A 230 -22.57 -10.23 7.66
N GLU A 231 -23.84 -10.65 7.53
CA GLU A 231 -24.44 -11.03 6.26
C GLU A 231 -24.50 -9.89 5.22
N VAL A 232 -24.42 -8.62 5.67
CA VAL A 232 -24.32 -7.46 4.79
C VAL A 232 -22.88 -7.28 4.35
N ILE A 233 -21.93 -7.20 5.29
CA ILE A 233 -20.51 -7.00 4.97
C ILE A 233 -19.96 -8.14 4.12
N ASP A 234 -20.33 -9.38 4.43
CA ASP A 234 -19.89 -10.57 3.71
C ASP A 234 -20.61 -10.76 2.36
N HIS A 235 -21.58 -9.91 2.04
CA HIS A 235 -22.29 -9.99 0.77
C HIS A 235 -21.33 -9.73 -0.40
N PRO A 236 -21.36 -10.53 -1.48
CA PRO A 236 -20.41 -10.41 -2.59
C PRO A 236 -20.33 -9.02 -3.23
N ILE A 237 -21.46 -8.29 -3.29
CA ILE A 237 -21.49 -6.92 -3.82
C ILE A 237 -20.77 -5.94 -2.88
N ILE A 238 -20.90 -6.09 -1.56
CA ILE A 238 -20.16 -5.26 -0.59
C ILE A 238 -18.67 -5.58 -0.65
N GLN A 239 -18.29 -6.84 -0.75
CA GLN A 239 -16.90 -7.25 -0.95
C GLN A 239 -16.31 -6.67 -2.25
N SER A 240 -17.07 -6.69 -3.35
CA SER A 240 -16.66 -6.07 -4.61
C SER A 240 -16.45 -4.54 -4.48
N LEU A 241 -17.32 -3.83 -3.74
CA LEU A 241 -17.13 -2.42 -3.45
C LEU A 241 -15.86 -2.17 -2.64
N LEU A 242 -15.62 -2.96 -1.60
CA LEU A 242 -14.42 -2.86 -0.75
C LEU A 242 -13.14 -3.11 -1.54
N ASP A 243 -13.12 -4.16 -2.36
CA ASP A 243 -12.01 -4.50 -3.23
C ASP A 243 -11.73 -3.37 -4.23
N ALA A 244 -12.76 -2.83 -4.88
CA ALA A 244 -12.62 -1.75 -5.83
C ALA A 244 -12.09 -0.46 -5.16
N THR A 245 -12.63 -0.10 -4.00
CA THR A 245 -12.13 1.05 -3.24
C THR A 245 -10.66 0.87 -2.83
N ASN A 246 -10.30 -0.33 -2.35
CA ASN A 246 -8.92 -0.62 -1.94
C ASN A 246 -7.95 -0.55 -3.12
N ASP A 247 -8.32 -1.13 -4.26
CA ASP A 247 -7.53 -1.13 -5.48
C ASP A 247 -7.31 0.31 -5.98
N CYS A 248 -8.36 1.13 -6.05
CA CYS A 248 -8.21 2.55 -6.40
C CYS A 248 -7.25 3.29 -5.47
N VAL A 249 -7.38 3.10 -4.16
CA VAL A 249 -6.54 3.79 -3.15
C VAL A 249 -5.09 3.32 -3.23
N SER A 250 -4.89 2.01 -3.26
CA SER A 250 -3.56 1.38 -3.23
C SER A 250 -2.80 1.58 -4.52
N TRP A 251 -3.43 1.44 -5.67
CA TRP A 251 -2.75 1.61 -6.96
C TRP A 251 -2.46 3.08 -7.26
N ALA A 252 -3.32 4.01 -6.83
CA ALA A 252 -2.99 5.44 -6.86
C ALA A 252 -1.76 5.75 -6.00
N ASN A 253 -1.65 5.14 -4.82
CA ASN A 253 -0.45 5.23 -3.99
C ASN A 253 0.77 4.71 -4.77
N ASP A 254 0.70 3.49 -5.31
CA ASP A 254 1.81 2.86 -6.04
C ASP A 254 2.29 3.70 -7.23
N ILE A 255 1.35 4.25 -8.03
CA ILE A 255 1.68 5.09 -9.18
C ILE A 255 2.41 6.36 -8.73
N LEU A 256 1.89 7.06 -7.72
CA LEU A 256 2.41 8.36 -7.28
C LEU A 256 3.66 8.23 -6.40
N SER A 257 3.81 7.12 -5.69
CA SER A 257 4.99 6.79 -4.88
C SER A 257 6.12 6.17 -5.69
N TYR A 258 5.82 5.63 -6.87
CA TYR A 258 6.74 4.85 -7.69
C TYR A 258 8.14 5.48 -7.77
N ASN A 259 8.25 6.76 -8.12
CA ASN A 259 9.55 7.41 -8.29
C ASN A 259 10.42 7.38 -7.03
N ARG A 260 9.80 7.53 -5.85
CA ARG A 260 10.48 7.46 -4.56
C ARG A 260 10.87 6.01 -4.25
N GLU A 261 9.98 5.06 -4.50
CA GLU A 261 10.17 3.64 -4.20
C GLU A 261 11.22 2.97 -5.10
N GLN A 262 11.16 3.20 -6.42
CA GLN A 262 12.17 2.66 -7.35
C GLN A 262 13.58 3.14 -7.01
N SER A 263 13.75 4.38 -6.49
CA SER A 263 15.06 4.92 -6.11
C SER A 263 15.70 4.20 -4.92
N ARG A 264 14.90 3.41 -4.19
CA ARG A 264 15.31 2.57 -3.05
C ARG A 264 15.43 1.10 -3.43
N GLY A 265 15.10 0.75 -4.67
CA GLY A 265 15.03 -0.64 -5.15
C GLY A 265 13.82 -1.41 -4.61
N ASP A 266 12.76 -0.72 -4.18
CA ASP A 266 11.53 -1.38 -3.73
C ASP A 266 10.80 -2.02 -4.92
N THR A 267 10.35 -3.25 -4.73
CA THR A 267 9.69 -4.07 -5.75
C THR A 267 8.23 -4.40 -5.37
N HIS A 268 7.77 -4.02 -4.18
CA HIS A 268 6.38 -4.22 -3.73
C HIS A 268 5.46 -3.09 -4.20
N ASN A 269 5.52 -2.80 -5.49
CA ASN A 269 4.74 -1.75 -6.15
C ASN A 269 4.10 -2.33 -7.42
N LEU A 270 2.90 -1.89 -7.77
CA LEU A 270 2.17 -2.37 -8.95
C LEU A 270 2.96 -2.18 -10.26
N VAL A 271 3.67 -1.06 -10.42
CA VAL A 271 4.40 -0.72 -11.66
C VAL A 271 5.49 -1.75 -11.99
N PRO A 272 6.47 -2.07 -11.11
CA PRO A 272 7.46 -3.10 -11.43
C PRO A 272 6.85 -4.50 -11.58
N VAL A 273 5.76 -4.81 -10.87
CA VAL A 273 5.03 -6.08 -11.05
C VAL A 273 4.42 -6.18 -12.45
N ILE A 274 3.81 -5.11 -12.97
CA ILE A 274 3.29 -5.04 -14.34
C ILE A 274 4.44 -5.14 -15.36
N MET A 275 5.52 -4.38 -15.17
CA MET A 275 6.69 -4.43 -16.06
C MET A 275 7.20 -5.86 -16.23
N LEU A 276 7.29 -6.61 -15.13
CA LEU A 276 7.78 -7.99 -15.11
C LEU A 276 6.77 -8.99 -15.67
N THR A 277 5.48 -8.85 -15.31
CA THR A 277 4.44 -9.80 -15.70
C THR A 277 4.07 -9.67 -17.18
N VAL A 278 3.99 -8.44 -17.69
CA VAL A 278 3.54 -8.13 -19.06
C VAL A 278 4.72 -7.95 -20.01
N GLY A 279 5.91 -7.63 -19.51
CA GLY A 279 7.10 -7.40 -20.33
C GLY A 279 7.08 -6.03 -21.03
N ILE A 280 6.51 -5.02 -20.39
CA ILE A 280 6.41 -3.64 -20.92
C ILE A 280 7.33 -2.69 -20.16
N ASP A 281 7.65 -1.56 -20.80
CA ASP A 281 8.47 -0.54 -20.17
C ASP A 281 7.74 0.18 -19.02
N ARG A 282 8.50 1.01 -18.31
CA ARG A 282 8.04 1.76 -17.15
C ARG A 282 6.86 2.69 -17.43
N GLN A 283 6.91 3.47 -18.52
CA GLN A 283 5.84 4.42 -18.79
C GLN A 283 4.58 3.69 -19.20
N ALA A 284 4.72 2.66 -20.04
CA ALA A 284 3.61 1.79 -20.41
C ALA A 284 2.99 1.08 -19.19
N ALA A 285 3.80 0.68 -18.20
CA ALA A 285 3.29 0.10 -16.95
C ALA A 285 2.54 1.11 -16.08
N ILE A 286 2.98 2.37 -16.01
CA ILE A 286 2.27 3.45 -15.32
C ILE A 286 0.93 3.74 -16.02
N ASP A 287 0.94 3.80 -17.35
CA ASP A 287 -0.28 4.03 -18.13
C ASP A 287 -1.28 2.87 -17.95
N TYR A 288 -0.79 1.63 -17.99
CA TYR A 288 -1.60 0.43 -17.74
C TYR A 288 -2.20 0.42 -16.33
N ALA A 289 -1.42 0.79 -15.30
CA ALA A 289 -1.92 0.92 -13.94
C ALA A 289 -3.00 2.02 -13.83
N GLY A 290 -2.85 3.13 -14.56
CA GLY A 290 -3.87 4.17 -14.67
C GLY A 290 -5.19 3.66 -15.28
N ASP A 291 -5.11 2.85 -16.34
CA ASP A 291 -6.29 2.23 -16.95
C ASP A 291 -6.98 1.23 -16.01
N LEU A 292 -6.20 0.48 -15.21
CA LEU A 292 -6.74 -0.37 -14.15
C LEU A 292 -7.53 0.46 -13.12
N CYS A 293 -6.97 1.57 -12.64
CA CYS A 293 -7.68 2.46 -11.71
C CYS A 293 -9.02 2.94 -12.28
N ASN A 294 -9.05 3.35 -13.57
CA ASN A 294 -10.28 3.81 -14.22
C ASN A 294 -11.35 2.71 -14.30
N LYS A 295 -10.96 1.50 -14.72
CA LYS A 295 -11.85 0.34 -14.77
C LYS A 295 -12.39 -0.05 -13.39
N THR A 296 -11.57 0.11 -12.35
CA THR A 296 -11.99 -0.16 -10.98
C THR A 296 -13.06 0.83 -10.49
N VAL A 297 -12.98 2.11 -10.88
CA VAL A 297 -14.05 3.09 -10.59
C VAL A 297 -15.34 2.72 -11.31
N GLU A 298 -15.27 2.31 -12.57
CA GLU A 298 -16.43 1.82 -13.33
C GLU A 298 -17.07 0.61 -12.62
N HIS A 299 -16.25 -0.37 -12.22
CA HIS A 299 -16.70 -1.55 -11.49
C HIS A 299 -17.36 -1.20 -10.14
N PHE A 300 -16.82 -0.23 -9.40
CA PHE A 300 -17.43 0.24 -8.17
C PHE A 300 -18.85 0.79 -8.42
N LEU A 301 -19.04 1.58 -9.48
CA LEU A 301 -20.35 2.14 -9.82
C LEU A 301 -21.35 1.05 -10.23
N GLU A 302 -20.92 0.06 -11.00
CA GLU A 302 -21.73 -1.10 -11.36
C GLU A 302 -22.17 -1.89 -10.12
N SER A 303 -21.23 -2.18 -9.22
CA SER A 303 -21.52 -2.89 -7.96
C SER A 303 -22.43 -2.08 -7.05
N LYS A 304 -22.26 -0.76 -6.96
CA LYS A 304 -23.16 0.12 -6.21
C LYS A 304 -24.58 0.06 -6.76
N ALA A 305 -24.74 0.06 -8.09
CA ALA A 305 -26.05 -0.05 -8.74
C ALA A 305 -26.72 -1.43 -8.54
N ALA A 306 -25.92 -2.46 -8.23
CA ALA A 306 -26.37 -3.83 -7.99
C ALA A 306 -26.62 -4.17 -6.51
N LEU A 307 -26.55 -3.18 -5.60
CA LEU A 307 -26.82 -3.41 -4.17
C LEU A 307 -28.23 -3.99 -3.96
N PRO A 308 -28.37 -5.13 -3.23
CA PRO A 308 -29.68 -5.62 -2.85
C PRO A 308 -30.25 -4.77 -1.71
N SER A 309 -31.50 -5.04 -1.35
CA SER A 309 -32.12 -4.49 -0.13
C SER A 309 -32.09 -5.52 0.99
N TRP A 310 -31.74 -5.08 2.19
CA TRP A 310 -31.80 -5.82 3.45
C TRP A 310 -32.90 -5.27 4.39
N GLY A 311 -33.70 -4.31 3.90
CA GLY A 311 -34.71 -3.60 4.67
C GLY A 311 -34.29 -2.18 4.99
N LYS A 312 -35.28 -1.28 5.09
CA LYS A 312 -35.09 0.17 5.10
C LYS A 312 -34.03 0.66 6.09
N GLU A 313 -34.02 0.11 7.30
CA GLU A 313 -33.10 0.51 8.37
C GLU A 313 -31.66 0.09 8.09
N VAL A 314 -31.46 -1.10 7.50
CA VAL A 314 -30.13 -1.60 7.13
C VAL A 314 -29.64 -0.92 5.86
N ASP A 315 -30.52 -0.71 4.89
CA ASP A 315 -30.20 -0.04 3.62
C ASP A 315 -29.68 1.38 3.86
N ALA A 316 -30.24 2.12 4.83
CA ALA A 316 -29.73 3.43 5.22
C ALA A 316 -28.31 3.38 5.81
N GLN A 317 -27.97 2.35 6.58
CA GLN A 317 -26.62 2.17 7.13
C GLN A 317 -25.63 1.75 6.03
N VAL A 318 -26.08 0.91 5.08
CA VAL A 318 -25.29 0.53 3.90
C VAL A 318 -25.00 1.76 3.05
N GLU A 319 -25.98 2.64 2.83
CA GLU A 319 -25.79 3.89 2.09
C GLU A 319 -24.70 4.77 2.75
N GLN A 320 -24.74 4.92 4.08
CA GLN A 320 -23.69 5.64 4.82
C GLN A 320 -22.31 4.98 4.68
N TYR A 321 -22.25 3.64 4.74
CA TYR A 321 -21.00 2.90 4.58
C TYR A 321 -20.41 3.05 3.18
N VAL A 322 -21.24 2.90 2.13
CA VAL A 322 -20.84 3.06 0.73
C VAL A 322 -20.43 4.50 0.45
N GLN A 323 -21.12 5.50 1.01
CA GLN A 323 -20.69 6.89 0.91
C GLN A 323 -19.30 7.11 1.51
N GLY A 324 -18.97 6.44 2.62
CA GLY A 324 -17.61 6.46 3.17
C GLY A 324 -16.58 5.84 2.22
N LEU A 325 -16.92 4.77 1.51
CA LEU A 325 -16.03 4.20 0.48
C LEU A 325 -15.81 5.18 -0.69
N GLU A 326 -16.85 5.88 -1.12
CA GLU A 326 -16.72 6.94 -2.14
C GLU A 326 -15.80 8.06 -1.68
N ASP A 327 -15.95 8.51 -0.42
CA ASP A 327 -15.08 9.51 0.18
C ASP A 327 -13.64 9.03 0.15
N TRP A 328 -13.35 7.78 0.52
CA TRP A 328 -12.00 7.22 0.49
C TRP A 328 -11.36 7.26 -0.90
N ILE A 329 -12.14 6.94 -1.95
CA ILE A 329 -11.66 6.95 -3.34
C ILE A 329 -11.21 8.37 -3.75
N ILE A 330 -12.09 9.36 -3.59
CA ILE A 330 -11.77 10.75 -4.00
C ILE A 330 -10.76 11.40 -3.05
N ALA A 331 -10.87 11.15 -1.74
CA ALA A 331 -9.98 11.70 -0.73
C ALA A 331 -8.54 11.31 -1.00
N ASN A 332 -8.27 10.02 -1.24
CA ASN A 332 -6.91 9.57 -1.52
C ASN A 332 -6.36 10.21 -2.80
N ALA A 333 -7.12 10.17 -3.90
CA ALA A 333 -6.68 10.70 -5.18
C ALA A 333 -6.32 12.19 -5.13
N GLU A 334 -7.12 13.00 -4.41
CA GLU A 334 -6.85 14.43 -4.22
C GLU A 334 -5.74 14.67 -3.19
N TRP A 335 -5.80 14.01 -2.04
CA TRP A 335 -4.82 14.16 -0.96
C TRP A 335 -3.40 13.80 -1.40
N SER A 336 -3.22 12.82 -2.29
CA SER A 336 -1.89 12.44 -2.78
C SER A 336 -1.13 13.59 -3.46
N PHE A 337 -1.81 14.62 -3.96
CA PHE A 337 -1.15 15.82 -4.48
C PHE A 337 -1.06 16.97 -3.47
N MET A 338 -1.73 16.85 -2.32
CA MET A 338 -1.72 17.84 -1.23
C MET A 338 -0.70 17.51 -0.14
N THR A 339 -0.38 16.22 0.04
CA THR A 339 0.66 15.75 0.94
C THR A 339 2.06 16.01 0.40
N GLU A 340 3.01 16.31 1.29
CA GLU A 340 4.42 16.37 0.94
C GLU A 340 5.06 14.98 0.78
N ARG A 341 4.33 13.88 1.07
CA ARG A 341 4.85 12.50 1.06
C ARG A 341 5.44 12.07 -0.29
N TYR A 342 4.80 12.43 -1.41
CA TYR A 342 5.18 11.94 -2.74
C TYR A 342 6.03 12.95 -3.52
N PHE A 343 5.60 14.21 -3.54
CA PHE A 343 6.18 15.27 -4.37
C PHE A 343 6.74 16.45 -3.58
N GLY A 344 6.82 16.34 -2.25
CA GLY A 344 7.14 17.48 -1.39
C GLY A 344 6.17 18.64 -1.63
N LYS A 345 6.70 19.86 -1.65
CA LYS A 345 5.92 21.09 -1.88
C LYS A 345 5.48 21.28 -3.34
N ASP A 346 5.98 20.45 -4.26
CA ASP A 346 5.64 20.53 -5.68
C ASP A 346 4.33 19.81 -6.04
N GLY A 347 3.68 19.12 -5.09
CA GLY A 347 2.42 18.38 -5.32
C GLY A 347 1.36 19.15 -6.13
N PRO A 348 1.02 20.41 -5.79
CA PRO A 348 0.07 21.22 -6.57
C PRO A 348 0.52 21.52 -8.01
N LYS A 349 1.83 21.61 -8.26
CA LYS A 349 2.39 21.79 -9.60
C LYS A 349 2.30 20.48 -10.39
N ILE A 350 2.64 19.35 -9.76
CA ILE A 350 2.53 18.02 -10.37
C ILE A 350 1.06 17.70 -10.69
N ARG A 351 0.09 18.05 -9.82
CA ARG A 351 -1.34 17.87 -10.10
C ARG A 351 -1.80 18.55 -11.38
N LYS A 352 -1.26 19.74 -11.68
CA LYS A 352 -1.61 20.52 -12.88
C LYS A 352 -0.92 20.00 -14.15
N GLY A 353 0.31 19.51 -14.03
CA GLY A 353 1.11 19.07 -15.18
C GLY A 353 1.07 17.56 -15.44
N LEU A 354 0.71 16.77 -14.43
CA LEU A 354 0.78 15.31 -14.37
C LEU A 354 2.12 14.74 -14.84
N GLN A 355 3.21 15.44 -14.52
CA GLN A 355 4.55 15.09 -15.00
C GLN A 355 5.61 15.38 -13.94
N LEU A 356 6.55 14.46 -13.78
CA LEU A 356 7.70 14.59 -12.89
C LEU A 356 9.00 14.34 -13.66
N SER A 357 9.90 15.32 -13.63
CA SER A 357 11.28 15.13 -14.09
C SER A 357 12.09 14.41 -13.00
N TYR A 358 12.77 13.33 -13.37
CA TYR A 358 13.64 12.58 -12.47
C TYR A 358 14.99 12.30 -13.14
N ARG A 359 16.01 12.07 -12.30
CA ARG A 359 17.33 11.61 -12.75
C ARG A 359 17.47 10.16 -12.36
N GLN A 360 17.90 9.32 -13.29
CA GLN A 360 18.09 7.90 -13.01
C GLN A 360 19.32 7.72 -12.12
N LEU A 361 19.13 7.15 -10.92
CA LEU A 361 20.22 6.92 -9.95
C LEU A 361 20.73 5.48 -9.99
N ARG A 362 21.95 5.27 -9.48
CA ARG A 362 22.50 3.93 -9.20
C ARG A 362 21.66 3.29 -8.09
N GLY A 363 20.76 2.39 -8.45
CA GLY A 363 19.78 1.78 -7.54
C GLY A 363 18.37 1.73 -8.11
N ASP A 364 18.08 2.58 -9.10
CA ASP A 364 16.82 2.55 -9.82
C ASP A 364 16.63 1.21 -10.52
N LEU A 365 15.39 0.72 -10.51
CA LEU A 365 15.03 -0.44 -11.30
C LEU A 365 15.35 -0.19 -12.79
N PRO A 366 15.78 -1.20 -13.56
CA PRO A 366 15.99 -1.04 -14.99
C PRO A 366 14.73 -0.53 -15.70
N ASN A 367 14.91 0.19 -16.81
CA ASN A 367 13.79 0.55 -17.69
C ASN A 367 13.22 -0.68 -18.41
N ASP A 368 14.05 -1.72 -18.56
CA ASP A 368 13.74 -2.97 -19.25
C ASP A 368 14.27 -4.15 -18.43
N TRP A 369 13.40 -5.12 -18.15
CA TRP A 369 13.71 -6.35 -17.42
C TRP A 369 13.89 -7.57 -18.32
N SER A 370 13.91 -7.39 -19.64
CA SER A 370 14.07 -8.47 -20.64
C SER A 370 15.30 -9.37 -20.40
N ALA A 371 16.31 -8.88 -19.68
CA ALA A 371 17.51 -9.62 -19.32
C ALA A 371 17.47 -10.29 -17.92
N HIS A 372 16.37 -10.22 -17.18
CA HIS A 372 16.29 -10.75 -15.82
C HIS A 372 16.22 -12.29 -15.83
N PRO A 373 17.09 -13.00 -15.07
CA PRO A 373 17.28 -14.45 -15.20
C PRO A 373 16.08 -15.32 -14.80
N ARG A 374 14.97 -14.74 -14.34
CA ARG A 374 13.72 -15.46 -14.00
C ARG A 374 12.73 -15.58 -15.17
N PHE A 375 12.99 -14.99 -16.34
CA PHE A 375 12.15 -15.17 -17.54
C PHE A 375 13.01 -15.37 -18.81
N PRO A 376 13.34 -16.61 -19.19
CA PRO A 376 13.95 -16.89 -20.48
C PRO A 376 12.84 -17.02 -21.53
N PHE A 377 12.07 -15.96 -21.78
CA PHE A 377 11.15 -15.95 -22.91
C PHE A 377 11.44 -14.75 -23.79
N THR A 378 12.17 -15.04 -24.87
CA THR A 378 12.21 -14.18 -26.04
C THR A 378 10.77 -14.01 -26.52
N LEU A 379 10.25 -12.78 -26.48
CA LEU A 379 8.95 -12.45 -27.03
C LEU A 379 9.02 -12.67 -28.55
N VAL A 380 8.65 -13.85 -29.04
CA VAL A 380 8.44 -14.07 -30.47
C VAL A 380 7.07 -13.49 -30.79
N VAL A 381 7.03 -12.21 -31.15
CA VAL A 381 5.85 -11.62 -31.78
C VAL A 381 5.74 -12.28 -33.15
N ALA A 382 4.82 -13.23 -33.30
CA ALA A 382 4.50 -13.78 -34.61
C ALA A 382 3.99 -12.64 -35.51
N PRO A 383 4.51 -12.48 -36.75
CA PRO A 383 4.08 -11.42 -37.62
C PRO A 383 2.62 -11.67 -38.04
N GLY A 384 1.69 -10.88 -37.49
CA GLY A 384 0.27 -10.91 -37.91
C GLY A 384 -0.79 -10.86 -36.80
N ALA A 385 -0.45 -10.79 -35.51
CA ALA A 385 -1.45 -10.64 -34.44
C ALA A 385 -1.96 -9.19 -34.37
N VAL A 386 -3.15 -8.95 -34.91
CA VAL A 386 -3.93 -7.73 -34.65
C VAL A 386 -4.59 -7.89 -33.27
N MET A 387 -4.37 -6.91 -32.39
CA MET A 387 -5.10 -6.80 -31.13
C MET A 387 -6.54 -6.37 -31.42
N GLU A 388 -7.47 -7.31 -31.39
CA GLU A 388 -8.90 -6.99 -31.28
C GLU A 388 -9.45 -7.51 -29.95
N ASP A 389 -10.14 -6.58 -29.29
CA ASP A 389 -10.98 -6.65 -28.09
C ASP A 389 -10.41 -7.10 -26.73
N HIS A 390 -10.25 -6.08 -25.89
CA HIS A 390 -10.16 -6.17 -24.44
C HIS A 390 -11.45 -6.73 -23.85
N THR A 391 -11.45 -8.01 -23.49
CA THR A 391 -12.36 -8.55 -22.47
C THR A 391 -11.55 -9.49 -21.60
N ILE A 392 -11.54 -9.23 -20.30
CA ILE A 392 -10.93 -10.11 -19.30
C ILE A 392 -11.65 -11.47 -19.39
N CYS A 393 -11.00 -12.46 -20.00
CA CYS A 393 -11.50 -13.83 -19.98
C CYS A 393 -11.37 -14.39 -18.56
N ARG A 394 -12.51 -14.57 -17.90
CA ARG A 394 -12.67 -15.52 -16.79
C ARG A 394 -12.06 -16.87 -17.20
N VAL A 395 -11.14 -17.39 -16.41
CA VAL A 395 -10.66 -18.76 -16.55
C VAL A 395 -11.77 -19.70 -16.09
N ASP A 396 -12.40 -20.38 -17.03
CA ASP A 396 -13.37 -21.46 -16.76
C ASP A 396 -12.60 -22.76 -16.45
N ILE A 397 -12.61 -23.14 -15.17
CA ILE A 397 -11.87 -24.29 -14.62
C ILE A 397 -12.59 -25.63 -14.92
N SER A 398 -13.65 -25.64 -15.73
CA SER A 398 -14.48 -26.85 -15.94
C SER A 398 -14.00 -27.80 -17.06
N LYS A 399 -12.85 -27.57 -17.72
CA LYS A 399 -12.41 -28.38 -18.89
C LYS A 399 -11.09 -29.14 -18.79
N LEU A 400 -10.47 -29.27 -17.62
CA LEU A 400 -9.34 -30.19 -17.43
C LEU A 400 -9.84 -31.56 -16.94
N GLY A 401 -10.40 -32.34 -17.86
CA GLY A 401 -10.83 -33.69 -17.53
C GLY A 401 -11.45 -34.44 -18.70
N GLN A 402 -10.71 -34.65 -19.80
CA GLN A 402 -11.01 -35.70 -20.78
C GLN A 402 -9.82 -35.97 -21.72
N GLY A 403 -9.17 -37.13 -21.51
CA GLY A 403 -8.46 -37.99 -22.50
C GLY A 403 -7.19 -37.44 -23.18
N SER A 404 -6.17 -38.22 -23.53
CA SER A 404 -6.05 -39.67 -23.61
C SER A 404 -4.65 -40.03 -24.13
N SER A 405 -3.99 -41.00 -23.48
CA SER A 405 -3.41 -42.21 -24.09
C SER A 405 -2.78 -43.07 -23.01
#